data_AF-A0A9D2AYC9-F1
#
_entry.id   AF-A0A9D2AYC9-F1
#
_cell.length_a   1.000
_cell.length_b   1.000
_cell.length_c   1.000
_cell.angle_alpha   90.00
_cell.angle_beta   90.00
_cell.angle_gamma   90.00
#
_symmetry.space_group_name_H-M   'P 1'
#
loop_
_entity.id
_entity.type
_entity.pdbx_description
1 polymer ?
#
loop_
_entity_poly.entity_id
_entity_poly.type
_entity_poly.pdbx_seq_one_letter_code
_entity_poly.pdbx_strand_id
1 'polypeptide(L)' 'VVIEYPLGHRFRREEAIPKIIEKFSANLAEHYSEKQRNEIEAACHLENLAQMSVHTFMELFVI' A
#
# COMPACT_ATOMS: atom_id res chain seq x y z
N VAL A 1 -18.25 -22.23 10.82
CA VAL A 1 -18.21 -21.56 9.50
C VAL A 1 -17.06 -22.16 8.71
N VAL A 2 -17.32 -22.75 7.54
CA VAL A 2 -16.26 -23.25 6.66
C VAL A 2 -15.78 -22.08 5.81
N ILE A 3 -14.47 -21.83 5.78
CA ILE A 3 -13.86 -20.80 4.92
C ILE A 3 -13.16 -21.54 3.79
N GLU A 4 -13.76 -21.56 2.61
CA GLU A 4 -13.22 -22.25 1.44
C GLU A 4 -12.03 -21.48 0.82
N TYR A 5 -12.06 -20.15 0.88
CA TYR A 5 -11.01 -19.28 0.36
C TYR A 5 -10.56 -18.28 1.43
N PRO A 6 -9.27 -18.26 1.82
CA PRO A 6 -8.75 -17.23 2.73
C PRO A 6 -8.86 -15.84 2.09
N LEU A 7 -8.79 -14.78 2.90
CA LEU A 7 -8.97 -13.40 2.40
C LEU A 7 -7.98 -13.05 1.28
N GLY A 8 -6.72 -13.49 1.38
CA GLY A 8 -5.70 -13.25 0.34
C GLY A 8 -5.89 -14.06 -0.95
N HIS A 9 -6.90 -14.91 -1.04
CA HIS A 9 -7.16 -15.71 -2.23
C HIS A 9 -7.65 -14.86 -3.40
N ARG A 10 -7.29 -15.23 -4.64
CA ARG A 10 -7.63 -14.50 -5.86
C ARG A 10 -9.13 -14.18 -5.97
N PHE A 11 -9.99 -15.11 -5.59
CA PHE A 11 -11.46 -14.97 -5.67
C PHE A 11 -12.04 -13.93 -4.69
N ARG A 12 -11.25 -13.51 -3.69
CA ARG A 12 -11.67 -12.52 -2.70
C ARG A 12 -10.91 -11.19 -2.85
N ARG A 13 -10.31 -10.93 -4.02
CA ARG A 13 -9.53 -9.69 -4.25
C ARG A 13 -10.33 -8.42 -3.99
N GLU A 14 -11.59 -8.36 -4.42
CA GLU A 14 -12.45 -7.19 -4.18
C GLU A 14 -12.63 -6.91 -2.67
N GLU A 15 -12.75 -7.97 -1.86
CA GLU A 15 -12.83 -7.87 -0.40
C GLU A 15 -11.46 -7.60 0.26
N ALA A 16 -10.39 -8.16 -0.31
CA ALA A 16 -9.05 -8.12 0.25
C ALA A 16 -8.33 -6.80 -0.01
N ILE A 17 -8.53 -6.16 -1.17
CA ILE A 17 -7.83 -4.93 -1.56
C ILE A 17 -8.01 -3.81 -0.53
N PRO A 18 -9.24 -3.49 -0.06
CA PRO A 18 -9.42 -2.48 1.00
C PRO A 18 -8.63 -2.80 2.26
N LYS A 19 -8.58 -4.09 2.66
CA LYS A 19 -7.81 -4.55 3.84
C LYS A 19 -6.31 -4.51 3.63
N ILE A 20 -5.84 -4.71 2.41
CA ILE A 20 -4.42 -4.54 2.06
C ILE A 20 -4.03 -3.06 2.13
N ILE A 21 -4.89 -2.15 1.66
CA ILE A 21 -4.66 -0.70 1.74
C ILE A 21 -4.65 -0.24 3.21
N GLU A 22 -5.61 -0.66 4.02
CA GLU A 22 -5.64 -0.39 5.47
C GLU A 22 -4.35 -0.87 6.16
N LYS A 23 -3.93 -2.11 5.87
CA LYS A 23 -2.70 -2.69 6.42
C LYS A 23 -1.46 -1.91 5.99
N PHE A 24 -1.38 -1.49 4.73
CA PHE A 24 -0.26 -0.73 4.20
C PHE A 24 -0.13 0.62 4.92
N SER A 25 -1.22 1.37 5.04
CA SER A 25 -1.24 2.67 5.74
C SER A 25 -0.85 2.54 7.21
N ALA A 26 -1.36 1.51 7.90
CA ALA A 26 -1.04 1.24 9.29
C ALA A 26 0.47 0.96 9.49
N ASN A 27 1.06 0.14 8.61
CA ASN A 27 2.48 -0.18 8.66
C ASN A 27 3.37 1.05 8.37
N LEU A 28 2.96 1.93 7.46
CA LEU A 28 3.71 3.16 7.20
C LEU A 28 3.66 4.11 8.40
N ALA A 29 2.53 4.20 9.08
CA ALA A 29 2.36 5.07 10.25
C ALA A 29 3.27 4.71 11.42
N GLU A 30 3.78 3.47 11.49
CA GLU A 30 4.72 3.03 12.53
C GLU A 30 6.14 3.60 12.33
N HIS A 31 6.51 3.94 11.09
CA HIS A 31 7.88 4.33 10.74
C HIS A 31 8.00 5.74 10.16
N TYR A 32 6.93 6.30 9.59
CA TYR A 32 6.95 7.55 8.85
C TYR A 32 6.03 8.59 9.47
N SER A 33 6.41 9.87 9.34
CA SER A 33 5.52 10.97 9.71
C SER A 33 4.23 10.95 8.87
N GLU A 34 3.15 11.54 9.37
CA GLU A 34 1.88 11.62 8.63
C GLU A 34 2.07 12.23 7.23
N LYS A 35 2.90 13.28 7.12
CA LYS A 35 3.23 13.91 5.84
C LYS A 35 3.88 12.91 4.88
N GLN A 36 4.93 12.23 5.32
CA GLN A 36 5.69 11.29 4.48
C GLN A 36 4.86 10.06 4.12
N ARG A 37 4.04 9.55 5.05
CA ARG A 37 3.07 8.48 4.77
C ARG A 37 2.14 8.88 3.63
N ASN A 38 1.54 10.07 3.69
CA ASN A 38 0.61 10.53 2.66
C ASN A 38 1.30 10.67 1.29
N GLU A 39 2.57 11.11 1.26
CA GLU A 39 3.38 11.18 0.03
C GLU A 39 3.66 9.78 -0.55
N ILE A 40 4.06 8.82 0.30
CA ILE A 40 4.28 7.43 -0.10
C ILE A 40 2.99 6.78 -0.63
N GLU A 41 1.86 6.96 0.08
CA GLU A 41 0.57 6.41 -0.33
C GLU A 41 0.12 6.95 -1.69
N ALA A 42 0.26 8.26 -1.90
CA ALA A 42 -0.05 8.89 -3.18
C ALA A 42 0.83 8.37 -4.32
N ALA A 43 2.12 8.15 -4.05
CA ALA A 43 3.08 7.61 -5.02
C ALA A 43 2.76 6.16 -5.42
N CYS A 44 2.15 5.36 -4.53
CA CYS A 44 1.79 3.97 -4.81
C CYS A 44 0.53 3.78 -5.68
N HIS A 45 -0.18 4.85 -6.05
CA HIS A 45 -1.23 4.76 -7.08
C HIS A 45 -0.62 4.41 -8.44
N LEU A 46 -1.25 3.48 -9.16
CA LEU A 46 -0.70 2.90 -10.40
C LEU A 46 -0.27 3.96 -11.42
N GLU A 47 -1.08 5.00 -11.61
CA GLU A 47 -0.81 6.09 -12.55
C GLU A 47 0.45 6.87 -12.18
N ASN A 48 0.62 7.17 -10.88
CA ASN A 48 1.78 7.90 -10.38
C ASN A 48 3.04 7.01 -10.37
N LEU A 49 2.90 5.78 -9.88
CA LEU A 49 4.00 4.83 -9.75
C LEU A 49 4.60 4.47 -11.12
N ALA A 50 3.75 4.26 -12.12
CA ALA A 50 4.19 3.85 -13.47
C ALA A 50 5.02 4.94 -14.19
N GLN A 51 4.87 6.21 -13.78
CA GLN A 51 5.61 7.34 -14.35
C GLN A 51 6.82 7.76 -13.50
N MET A 52 6.93 7.25 -12.27
CA MET A 52 7.97 7.66 -11.33
C MET A 52 9.28 6.93 -11.62
N SER A 53 10.40 7.65 -11.53
CA SER A 53 11.71 7.01 -11.57
C SER A 53 11.94 6.19 -10.31
N VAL A 54 12.66 5.06 -10.43
CA VAL A 54 12.99 4.21 -9.28
C VAL A 54 13.73 4.98 -8.19
N HIS A 55 14.67 5.86 -8.59
CA HIS A 55 15.45 6.66 -7.64
C HIS A 55 14.53 7.57 -6.80
N THR A 56 13.64 8.32 -7.46
CA THR A 56 12.68 9.20 -6.80
C THR A 56 11.73 8.43 -5.88
N PHE A 57 11.29 7.25 -6.29
CA PHE A 57 10.43 6.42 -5.44
C PHE A 57 11.15 5.98 -4.17
N MET A 58 12.42 5.55 -4.28
CA MET A 58 13.21 5.11 -3.13
C MET A 58 13.52 6.25 -2.14
N GLU A 59 13.67 7.49 -2.63
CA GLU A 59 13.87 8.67 -1.78
C GLU A 59 12.71 8.91 -0.81
N LEU A 60 11.47 8.54 -1.18
CA LEU A 60 10.31 8.66 -0.31
C LEU A 60 10.41 7.82 0.97
N PHE A 61 11.25 6.77 0.99
CA PHE A 61 11.39 5.84 2.11
C PHE A 61 12.59 6.12 3.00
N VAL A 62 13.38 7.15 2.71
CA VAL A 62 14.52 7.58 3.53
C VAL A 62 14.01 8.36 4.76
N ILE A 63 14.56 8.07 5.94
CA ILE A 63 14.28 8.75 7.22
C ILE A 63 15.52 9.52 7.65
#